data_AF-A0A8T6XZC9-F1
#
_entry.id   AF-A0A8T6XZC9-F1
#
_cell.length_a   1.000
_cell.length_b   1.000
_cell.length_c   1.000
_cell.angle_alpha   90.00
_cell.angle_beta   90.00
_cell.angle_gamma   90.00
#
_symmetry.space_group_name_H-M   'P 1'
#
loop_
_entity.id
_entity.type
_entity.pdbx_description
1 polymer ?
#
loop_
_entity_poly.entity_id
_entity_poly.type
_entity_poly.pdbx_seq_one_letter_code
_entity_poly.pdbx_strand_id
1 'polypeptide(L)' 'MDYFDAAAFVELDSGDAEDLGLDDGDVALLETDAGEVRLNVKTARGDSSGVAFVPMGPWANALIG' A
#
# COMPACT_ATOMS: atom_id res chain seq x y z
N MET A 1 -14.14 -11.58 11.18
CA MET A 1 -13.47 -10.49 10.44
C MET A 1 -12.05 -10.52 10.92
N ASP A 2 -11.25 -11.26 10.17
CA ASP A 2 -9.93 -11.73 10.55
C ASP A 2 -8.93 -10.58 10.48
N TYR A 3 -8.04 -10.51 11.46
CA TYR A 3 -6.97 -9.51 11.60
C TYR A 3 -6.12 -9.34 10.31
N PHE A 4 -6.06 -10.38 9.48
CA PHE A 4 -5.34 -10.40 8.22
C PHE A 4 -5.93 -9.50 7.12
N ASP A 5 -7.24 -9.25 7.14
CA ASP A 5 -7.94 -8.46 6.12
C ASP A 5 -7.79 -6.95 6.40
N ALA A 6 -7.77 -6.57 7.68
CA ALA A 6 -7.68 -5.18 8.11
C ALA A 6 -6.31 -4.54 7.83
N ALA A 7 -5.24 -5.34 7.69
CA ALA A 7 -3.88 -4.87 7.45
C ALA A 7 -3.41 -5.05 5.99
N ALA A 8 -4.26 -5.58 5.09
CA ALA A 8 -3.91 -5.88 3.71
C ALA A 8 -4.17 -4.69 2.76
N PHE A 9 -3.65 -3.51 3.12
CA PHE A 9 -3.76 -2.32 2.28
C PHE A 9 -2.48 -1.48 2.28
N VAL A 10 -2.32 -0.69 1.23
CA VAL A 10 -1.34 0.39 1.12
C VAL A 10 -2.11 1.71 1.02
N GLU A 11 -1.70 2.70 1.81
CA GLU A 11 -2.22 4.06 1.69
C GLU A 11 -1.26 4.89 0.82
N LEU A 12 -1.82 5.56 -0.19
CA LEU A 12 -1.12 6.43 -1.13
C LEU A 12 -1.74 7.83 -1.10
N ASP A 13 -0.92 8.86 -1.34
CA ASP A 13 -1.48 10.18 -1.64
C ASP A 13 -2.32 10.11 -2.92
N SER A 14 -3.43 10.86 -2.93
CA SER A 14 -4.32 10.94 -4.09
C SER A 14 -3.60 11.32 -5.39
N GLY A 15 -2.60 12.21 -5.34
CA GLY A 15 -1.83 12.60 -6.51
C GLY A 15 -0.95 11.46 -7.03
N ASP A 16 -0.25 10.77 -6.13
CA ASP A 16 0.57 9.61 -6.51
C ASP A 16 -0.28 8.47 -7.08
N ALA A 17 -1.47 8.24 -6.50
CA ALA A 17 -2.42 7.24 -7.00
C ALA A 17 -2.90 7.60 -8.41
N GLU A 18 -3.26 8.86 -8.67
CA GLU A 18 -3.62 9.35 -10.02
C GLU A 18 -2.47 9.20 -11.02
N ASP A 19 -1.25 9.58 -10.65
CA ASP A 19 -0.06 9.46 -11.51
C ASP A 19 0.27 7.99 -11.85
N LEU A 20 -0.04 7.06 -10.94
CA LEU A 20 0.11 5.62 -11.13
C LEU A 20 -1.10 4.96 -11.82
N GLY A 21 -2.20 5.70 -12.01
CA GLY A 21 -3.44 5.17 -12.58
C GLY A 21 -4.14 4.15 -11.68
N LEU A 22 -4.07 4.36 -10.35
CA LEU A 22 -4.66 3.50 -9.32
C LEU A 22 -5.81 4.23 -8.62
N ASP A 23 -6.88 3.51 -8.35
CA ASP A 23 -8.05 3.98 -7.59
C ASP A 23 -8.20 3.24 -6.25
N ASP A 24 -9.05 3.77 -5.37
CA ASP A 24 -9.40 3.09 -4.11
C ASP A 24 -10.07 1.73 -4.40
N GLY A 25 -9.52 0.66 -3.79
CA GLY A 25 -9.97 -0.71 -4.02
C GLY A 25 -9.23 -1.47 -5.13
N ASP A 26 -8.36 -0.81 -5.89
CA ASP A 26 -7.44 -1.50 -6.79
C ASP A 26 -6.39 -2.30 -6.02
N VAL A 27 -5.66 -3.17 -6.73
CA VAL A 27 -4.56 -3.94 -6.16
C VAL A 27 -3.24 -3.44 -6.75
N ALA A 28 -2.37 -2.92 -5.90
CA ALA A 28 -1.02 -2.53 -6.25
C ALA A 28 -0.01 -3.63 -5.90
N LEU A 29 1.02 -3.79 -6.73
CA LEU A 29 2.21 -4.57 -6.41
C LEU A 29 3.25 -3.63 -5.81
N LEU A 30 3.68 -3.93 -4.59
CA LEU A 30 4.80 -3.26 -3.93
C LEU A 30 6.01 -4.15 -4.03
N GLU A 31 7.14 -3.60 -4.48
CA GLU A 31 8.40 -4.33 -4.67
C GLU A 31 9.54 -3.54 -4.04
N THR A 32 10.38 -4.25 -3.29
CA THR A 32 11.66 -3.76 -2.76
C THR A 32 12.74 -4.79 -3.04
N ASP A 33 13.99 -4.48 -2.68
CA ASP A 33 15.10 -5.43 -2.78
C ASP A 33 14.92 -6.67 -1.87
N ALA A 34 14.09 -6.56 -0.81
CA ALA A 34 13.82 -7.65 0.13
C ALA A 34 12.71 -8.60 -0.35
N GLY A 35 11.77 -8.12 -1.18
CA GLY A 35 10.65 -8.91 -1.66
C GLY A 35 9.51 -8.10 -2.25
N GLU A 36 8.39 -8.77 -2.50
CA GLU A 36 7.20 -8.17 -3.12
C GLU A 36 5.91 -8.60 -2.41
N VAL A 37 4.89 -7.74 -2.44
CA VAL A 37 3.54 -8.06 -1.93
C VAL A 37 2.45 -7.30 -2.69
N ARG A 38 1.28 -7.92 -2.85
CA ARG A 38 0.10 -7.29 -3.43
C ARG A 38 -0.84 -6.81 -2.33
N LEU A 39 -1.23 -5.54 -2.36
CA LEU A 39 -2.09 -4.91 -1.36
C LEU A 39 -3.18 -4.08 -2.01
N ASN A 40 -4.33 -3.95 -1.33
CA ASN A 40 -5.39 -3.08 -1.79
C ASN A 40 -4.99 -1.62 -1.61
N VAL A 41 -5.24 -0.79 -2.61
CA VAL A 41 -4.97 0.64 -2.58
C VAL A 41 -6.06 1.33 -1.76
N LYS A 42 -5.62 2.18 -0.84
CA LYS A 42 -6.44 3.21 -0.22
C LYS A 42 -5.88 4.56 -0.57
N THR A 43 -6.72 5.43 -1.10
CA THR A 43 -6.30 6.81 -1.37
C THR A 43 -6.57 7.68 -0.15
N ALA A 44 -5.57 8.44 0.27
CA ALA A 44 -5.70 9.43 1.32
C ALA A 44 -5.35 10.81 0.77
N ARG A 45 -6.07 11.83 1.24
CA ARG A 45 -5.80 13.22 0.88
C ARG A 45 -4.93 13.83 1.96
N GLY A 46 -3.66 14.09 1.65
CA GLY A 46 -2.69 14.60 2.62
C GLY A 46 -1.49 15.28 1.98
N ASP A 47 -0.39 15.36 2.74
CA ASP A 47 0.90 15.92 2.33
C ASP A 47 1.98 14.82 2.34
N SER A 48 1.59 13.60 1.96
CA SER A 48 2.43 12.40 2.00
C SER A 48 2.84 11.93 0.61
N SER A 49 3.02 12.89 -0.32
CA SER A 49 3.44 12.57 -1.67
C SER A 49 4.81 11.88 -1.70
N GLY A 50 4.94 10.89 -2.58
CA GLY A 50 6.11 10.02 -2.68
C GLY A 50 6.27 9.02 -1.53
N VAL A 51 5.25 8.84 -0.67
CA VAL A 51 5.30 7.89 0.45
C VAL A 51 4.15 6.90 0.36
N ALA A 52 4.48 5.61 0.32
CA ALA A 52 3.52 4.51 0.46
C ALA A 52 3.49 4.00 1.91
N PHE A 53 2.34 4.11 2.57
CA PHE A 53 2.19 3.65 3.95
C PHE A 53 1.56 2.25 3.99
N VAL A 54 2.29 1.29 4.57
CA VAL A 54 1.80 -0.07 4.82
C VAL A 54 1.73 -0.29 6.34
N PRO A 55 0.56 -0.64 6.91
CA PRO A 55 0.46 -0.95 8.33
C PRO A 55 1.39 -2.09 8.73
N MET A 56 2.03 -1.96 9.90
CA MET A 56 2.91 -3.01 10.43
C MET A 56 2.16 -4.34 10.53
N GLY A 57 2.72 -5.38 9.91
CA GLY A 57 2.09 -6.69 9.79
C GLY A 57 2.90 -7.63 8.90
N PRO A 58 2.40 -8.86 8.66
CA PRO A 58 3.09 -9.85 7.83
C PRO A 58 3.38 -9.33 6.42
N TRP A 59 2.54 -8.45 5.88
CA TRP A 59 2.71 -7.86 4.55
C TRP A 59 3.82 -6.81 4.49
N ALA A 60 3.92 -5.95 5.52
CA ALA A 60 5.04 -5.01 5.63
C ALA A 60 6.37 -5.76 5.73
N ASN A 61 6.41 -6.87 6.50
CA ASN A 61 7.62 -7.68 6.67
C ASN A 61 8.13 -8.27 5.34
N ALA A 62 7.23 -8.60 4.40
CA ALA A 62 7.61 -9.08 3.07
C ALA A 62 8.42 -8.06 2.25
N LEU A 63 8.32 -6.77 2.61
CA LEU A 63 9.01 -5.67 1.93
C LEU A 63 10.30 -5.22 2.63
N ILE A 64 10.55 -5.62 3.88
CA ILE A 64 11.67 -5.10 4.67
C ILE A 64 12.66 -6.17 5.16
N GLY A 65 12.27 -7.45 5.16
CA GLY A 65 13.15 -8.57 5.56
C GLY A 65 13.29 -8.76 7.07
#